data_AF-A0A7Y1SXI4-F1
#
_entry.id   AF-A0A7Y1SXI4-F1
#
_cell.length_a   1.000
_cell.length_b   1.000
_cell.length_c   1.000
_cell.angle_alpha   90.00
_cell.angle_beta   90.00
_cell.angle_gamma   90.00
#
_symmetry.space_group_name_H-M   'P 1'
#
loop_
_entity.id
_entity.type
_entity.pdbx_description
1 polymer ?
#
loop_
_entity_poly.entity_id
_entity_poly.type
_entity_poly.pdbx_seq_one_letter_code
_entity_poly.pdbx_strand_id
1 'polypeptide(L)'
;MGTDHGPSIKDDDQYEALREKGYSKEKSARIANSEGAERRGGEAEAYEEWTKDELYERAQELDIEGRSDMTKDELIAALRS
;
A
#
# COMPACT_ATOMS: atom_id res chain seq x y z
N MET A 1 -14.73 -21.43 8.85
CA MET A 1 -14.93 -21.95 7.49
C MET A 1 -14.79 -20.75 6.56
N GLY A 2 -13.70 -20.67 5.78
CA GLY A 2 -13.51 -19.61 4.79
C GLY A 2 -14.56 -19.74 3.69
N THR A 3 -15.14 -18.62 3.31
CA THR A 3 -16.21 -18.56 2.32
C THR A 3 -15.58 -18.71 0.93
N ASP A 4 -15.20 -19.93 0.54
CA ASP A 4 -14.64 -20.20 -0.79
C ASP A 4 -15.63 -19.72 -1.87
N HIS A 5 -15.37 -18.55 -2.45
CA HIS A 5 -16.23 -17.95 -3.47
C HIS A 5 -16.07 -18.60 -4.86
N GLY A 6 -15.58 -19.85 -4.89
CA GLY A 6 -15.29 -20.63 -6.09
C GLY A 6 -14.03 -20.13 -6.80
N PRO A 7 -13.54 -20.86 -7.83
CA PRO A 7 -12.27 -20.60 -8.53
C PRO A 7 -12.25 -19.30 -9.36
N SER A 8 -13.21 -18.40 -9.16
CA SER A 8 -13.42 -17.19 -9.94
C SER A 8 -13.09 -15.90 -9.19
N ILE A 9 -12.79 -15.93 -7.89
CA ILE A 9 -12.32 -14.76 -7.13
C ILE A 9 -10.85 -14.98 -6.77
N LYS A 10 -9.98 -14.11 -7.27
CA LYS A 10 -8.53 -14.19 -7.00
C LYS A 10 -8.17 -13.73 -5.59
N ASP A 11 -8.84 -12.69 -5.08
CA ASP A 11 -8.57 -12.10 -3.77
C ASP A 11 -9.84 -12.06 -2.88
N ASP A 12 -9.98 -13.06 -2.01
CA ASP A 12 -11.19 -13.28 -1.22
C ASP A 12 -11.36 -12.22 -0.12
N ASP A 13 -10.27 -11.87 0.57
CA ASP A 13 -10.21 -10.80 1.58
C ASP A 13 -10.64 -9.45 0.99
N GLN A 14 -10.11 -9.09 -0.19
CA GLN A 14 -10.51 -7.86 -0.86
C GLN A 14 -11.99 -7.90 -1.28
N TYR A 15 -12.48 -9.05 -1.73
CA TYR A 15 -13.90 -9.23 -2.07
C TYR A 15 -14.80 -9.02 -0.84
N GLU A 16 -14.50 -9.68 0.29
CA GLU A 16 -15.27 -9.58 1.53
C GLU A 16 -15.25 -8.14 2.08
N ALA A 17 -14.08 -7.48 2.10
CA ALA A 17 -13.96 -6.10 2.51
C ALA A 17 -14.79 -5.13 1.63
N LEU A 18 -14.88 -5.38 0.33
CA LEU A 18 -15.72 -4.58 -0.57
C LEU A 18 -17.21 -4.86 -0.33
N ARG A 19 -17.58 -6.11 -0.03
CA ARG A 19 -18.96 -6.49 0.32
C ARG A 19 -19.42 -5.82 1.62
N GLU A 20 -18.57 -5.76 2.64
CA GLU A 20 -18.87 -5.08 3.90
C GLU A 20 -19.04 -3.57 3.70
N LYS A 21 -18.24 -2.96 2.81
CA LYS A 21 -18.38 -1.56 2.40
C LYS A 21 -19.64 -1.27 1.57
N GLY A 22 -20.50 -2.26 1.33
CA GLY A 22 -21.77 -2.10 0.62
C GLY A 22 -21.67 -2.19 -0.90
N TYR A 23 -20.54 -2.67 -1.45
CA TYR A 23 -20.39 -2.84 -2.90
C TYR A 23 -21.19 -4.06 -3.39
N SER A 24 -21.70 -3.96 -4.63
CA SER A 24 -22.42 -5.05 -5.27
C SER A 24 -21.50 -6.24 -5.55
N LYS A 25 -22.06 -7.47 -5.54
CA LYS A 25 -21.31 -8.72 -5.76
C LYS A 25 -20.39 -8.66 -6.98
N GLU A 26 -20.94 -8.21 -8.10
CA GLU A 26 -20.21 -8.11 -9.37
C GLU A 26 -19.10 -7.06 -9.33
N LYS A 27 -19.33 -5.92 -8.66
CA LYS A 27 -18.32 -4.87 -8.51
C LYS A 27 -17.19 -5.32 -7.61
N SER A 28 -17.50 -5.97 -6.47
CA SER A 28 -16.50 -6.57 -5.58
C SER A 28 -15.69 -7.64 -6.30
N ALA A 29 -16.35 -8.55 -7.02
CA ALA A 29 -15.68 -9.61 -7.77
C ALA A 29 -14.76 -9.06 -8.86
N ARG A 30 -15.18 -8.01 -9.57
CA ARG A 30 -14.35 -7.38 -10.61
C ARG A 30 -13.06 -6.78 -10.03
N ILE A 31 -13.17 -6.12 -8.88
CA ILE A 31 -12.03 -5.48 -8.20
C ILE A 31 -11.09 -6.53 -7.60
N ALA A 32 -11.66 -7.55 -6.95
CA ALA A 32 -10.92 -8.69 -6.38
C ALA A 32 -10.24 -9.58 -7.44
N ASN A 33 -10.67 -9.51 -8.71
CA ASN A 33 -10.04 -10.23 -9.82
C ASN A 33 -9.10 -9.37 -10.68
N SER A 34 -9.17 -8.05 -10.53
CA SER A 34 -8.26 -7.14 -11.22
C SER A 34 -6.92 -7.13 -10.50
N GLU A 35 -5.92 -7.77 -11.12
CA GLU A 35 -4.55 -7.77 -10.64
C GLU A 35 -4.03 -6.32 -10.56
N GLY A 36 -3.60 -5.90 -9.37
CA GLY A 36 -3.00 -4.59 -9.16
C GLY A 36 -3.89 -3.51 -8.52
N ALA A 37 -5.08 -3.87 -8.02
CA ALA A 37 -5.80 -2.99 -7.08
C ALA A 37 -5.13 -3.00 -5.68
N GLU A 38 -4.65 -4.17 -5.25
CA GLU A 38 -3.84 -4.36 -4.03
C GLU A 38 -2.43 -3.74 -4.14
N ARG A 39 -1.80 -3.77 -5.33
CA ARG A 39 -0.43 -3.28 -5.55
C ARG A 39 -0.30 -1.77 -5.80
N ARG A 40 -1.35 -0.98 -5.54
CA ARG A 40 -1.22 0.48 -5.51
C ARG A 40 -1.25 1.07 -4.10
N GLY A 41 -1.26 0.23 -3.06
CA GLY A 41 -1.25 0.75 -1.68
C GLY A 41 -1.10 -0.29 -0.57
N GLY A 42 -0.20 -1.26 -0.70
CA GLY A 42 0.07 -2.23 0.36
C GLY A 42 1.48 -2.80 0.30
N GLU A 43 2.22 -2.66 1.41
CA GLU A 43 3.54 -3.25 1.71
C GLU A 43 4.76 -2.75 0.90
N ALA A 44 4.87 -1.45 0.66
CA ALA A 44 6.19 -0.88 0.93
C ALA A 44 6.26 -0.72 2.44
N GLU A 45 7.29 -1.27 3.09
CA GLU A 45 7.57 -1.02 4.51
C GLU A 45 7.31 0.45 4.78
N ALA A 46 6.40 0.76 5.72
CA ALA A 46 6.03 2.14 5.92
C ALA A 46 7.32 2.86 6.32
N TYR A 47 7.71 3.90 5.60
CA TYR A 47 8.86 4.74 5.98
C TYR A 47 8.80 5.23 7.44
N GLU A 48 7.62 5.17 8.05
CA GLU A 48 7.36 5.36 9.48
C GLU A 48 8.11 4.37 10.39
N GLU A 49 8.33 3.14 9.94
CA GLU A 49 9.07 2.08 10.66
C GLU A 49 10.59 2.22 10.51
N TRP A 50 11.05 2.88 9.45
CA TRP A 50 12.48 3.09 9.19
C TRP A 50 13.09 4.09 10.17
N THR A 51 14.36 3.92 10.50
CA THR A 51 15.11 4.90 11.29
C THR A 51 15.38 6.16 10.49
N LYS A 52 15.71 7.26 11.18
CA LYS A 52 16.06 8.52 10.50
C LYS A 52 17.26 8.33 9.56
N ASP A 53 18.25 7.53 9.97
CA ASP A 53 19.42 7.22 9.15
C ASP A 53 19.04 6.47 7.86
N GLU A 54 18.21 5.42 7.95
CA GLU A 54 17.74 4.69 6.76
C GLU A 54 16.97 5.59 5.79
N LEU A 55 16.12 6.49 6.32
CA LEU A 55 15.39 7.47 5.53
C LEU A 55 16.32 8.51 4.91
N TYR A 56 17.37 8.92 5.63
CA TYR A 56 18.37 9.86 5.14
C TYR A 56 19.21 9.24 4.02
N GLU A 57 19.65 7.99 4.17
CA GLU A 57 20.37 7.26 3.12
C GLU A 57 19.50 7.11 1.88
N ARG A 58 18.23 6.71 2.04
CA ARG A 58 17.28 6.63 0.94
C ARG A 58 17.06 7.97 0.25
N ALA A 59 16.94 9.06 1.01
CA ALA A 59 16.82 10.42 0.49
C ALA A 59 18.10 10.87 -0.24
N GLN A 60 19.26 10.41 0.21
CA GLN A 60 20.55 10.67 -0.46
C GLN A 60 20.66 9.94 -1.80
N GLU A 61 20.25 8.67 -1.86
CA GLU A 61 20.22 7.91 -3.13
C GLU A 61 19.33 8.56 -4.19
N LEU A 62 18.26 9.21 -3.75
CA LEU A 62 17.30 9.91 -4.60
C LEU A 62 17.66 11.39 -4.83
N ASP A 63 18.82 11.83 -4.34
CA ASP A 63 19.33 13.21 -4.46
C ASP A 63 18.36 14.28 -3.95
N ILE A 64 17.63 13.99 -2.86
CA ILE A 64 16.69 14.94 -2.25
C ILE A 64 17.48 16.12 -1.65
N GLU A 65 17.20 17.32 -2.14
CA GLU A 65 17.80 18.57 -1.63
C GLU A 65 17.27 18.91 -0.23
N GLY A 66 18.13 19.47 0.63
CA GLY A 66 17.77 19.83 2.01
C GLY A 66 17.59 18.64 2.96
N ARG A 67 17.78 17.39 2.51
CA ARG A 67 17.70 16.16 3.34
C ARG A 67 18.51 16.21 4.64
N SER A 68 19.62 16.95 4.66
CA SER A 68 20.50 17.06 5.83
C SER A 68 19.90 17.90 6.96
N ASP A 69 18.98 18.81 6.63
CA ASP A 69 18.27 19.64 7.60
C ASP A 69 16.90 19.04 7.98
N MET A 70 16.43 18.02 7.24
CA MET A 70 15.13 17.39 7.46
C MET A 70 15.08 16.53 8.74
N THR A 71 13.92 16.58 9.39
CA THR A 71 13.52 15.64 10.45
C THR A 71 13.07 14.30 9.86
N LYS A 72 12.87 13.28 10.70
CA LYS A 72 12.40 11.96 10.26
C LYS A 72 11.09 12.07 9.46
N ASP A 73 10.15 12.85 9.96
CA ASP A 73 8.84 13.06 9.32
C ASP A 73 8.96 13.78 7.96
N GLU A 74 9.85 14.78 7.86
CA GLU A 74 10.13 15.48 6.61
C GLU A 74 10.79 14.57 5.57
N LEU A 75 11.71 13.69 5.99
CA LEU A 75 12.29 12.68 5.12
C LEU A 75 11.23 11.70 4.61
N ILE A 76 10.33 11.23 5.48
CA ILE A 76 9.21 10.37 5.09
C ILE A 76 8.31 11.07 4.07
N ALA A 77 7.98 12.34 4.31
CA ALA A 77 7.16 13.13 3.40
C ALA A 77 7.82 13.30 2.03
N ALA A 78 9.12 13.61 2.00
CA ALA A 78 9.88 13.76 0.75
C ALA A 78 10.05 12.44 -0.01
N LEU A 79 10.13 11.30 0.68
CA LEU A 79 10.20 9.98 0.06
C LEU A 79 8.86 9.49 -0.50
N ARG A 80 7.74 10.07 -0.03
CA ARG A 80 6.38 9.74 -0.48
C ARG A 80 5.85 10.70 -1.57
N SER A 81 6.59 11.75 -1.91
CA SER A 81 6.18 12.77 -2.89
C SER A 81 6.49 12.40 -4.34
#